data_AF-A0A6P7S7M2-F1
#
_entry.id   AF-A0A6P7S7M2-F1
#
_cell.length_a   1.000
_cell.length_b   1.000
_cell.length_c   1.000
_cell.angle_alpha   90.00
_cell.angle_beta   90.00
_cell.angle_gamma   90.00
#
_symmetry.space_group_name_H-M   'P 1'
#
loop_
_entity.id
_entity.type
_entity.pdbx_description
1 polymer ?
#
loop_
_entity_poly.entity_id
_entity_poly.type
_entity_poly.pdbx_seq_one_letter_code
_entity_poly.pdbx_strand_id
1 'polypeptide(L)'
;MDSEEIEKEIRSTFTQFFDKNGIPMPIYRYKGHYIPYSEFTVLALSKLNTVKIRPDDILMCTYPGTVPYGDYFKHSQEMYAFSKDNPNVLIITFEEMKKDPVNAVLLIAKFLEKTVPDKLAESIADMCSFDKMKAEKELVCSYFREASKLKPVGTVYHSGAVDTWKKWLTVEQNEKMEAKIQSEFSDREIKFNF
;
A
#
# COMPACT_ATOMS: atom_id res chain seq x y z
N MET A 1 -9.26 -24.94 -5.89
CA MET A 1 -8.16 -25.57 -5.17
C MET A 1 -8.18 -25.03 -3.76
N ASP A 2 -8.14 -25.90 -2.75
CA ASP A 2 -8.16 -25.46 -1.35
C ASP A 2 -6.85 -24.74 -0.98
N SER A 3 -6.89 -23.87 0.02
CA SER A 3 -5.74 -23.05 0.42
C SER A 3 -4.55 -23.90 0.86
N GLU A 4 -4.80 -25.07 1.46
CA GLU A 4 -3.76 -26.04 1.84
C GLU A 4 -3.03 -26.66 0.63
N GLU A 5 -3.76 -26.93 -0.45
CA GLU A 5 -3.20 -27.52 -1.67
C GLU A 5 -2.36 -26.49 -2.45
N ILE A 6 -2.82 -25.24 -2.49
CA ILE A 6 -2.05 -24.10 -3.01
C ILE A 6 -0.78 -23.88 -2.19
N GLU A 7 -0.90 -23.91 -0.87
CA GLU A 7 0.26 -23.74 0.01
C GLU A 7 1.31 -24.81 -0.25
N LYS A 8 0.89 -26.07 -0.41
CA LYS A 8 1.79 -27.17 -0.75
C LYS A 8 2.45 -26.99 -2.12
N GLU A 9 1.69 -26.57 -3.14
CA GLU A 9 2.22 -26.30 -4.49
C GLU A 9 3.27 -25.19 -4.45
N ILE A 10 2.94 -24.01 -3.90
CA ILE A 10 3.86 -22.87 -3.95
C ILE A 10 5.09 -23.06 -3.06
N ARG A 11 4.95 -23.75 -1.91
CA ARG A 11 6.10 -24.07 -1.06
C ARG A 11 7.10 -24.98 -1.79
N SER A 12 6.61 -25.89 -2.64
CA SER A 12 7.48 -26.76 -3.45
C SER A 12 8.23 -26.02 -4.55
N THR A 13 7.77 -24.82 -4.93
CA THR A 13 8.37 -24.00 -6.00
C THR A 13 9.06 -22.75 -5.47
N PHE A 14 9.25 -22.66 -4.15
CA PHE A 14 9.96 -21.55 -3.52
C PHE A 14 11.38 -21.44 -4.06
N THR A 15 11.74 -20.25 -4.53
CA THR A 15 13.08 -19.90 -4.97
C THR A 15 13.43 -18.48 -4.51
N GLN A 16 14.69 -18.10 -4.67
CA GLN A 16 15.18 -16.77 -4.31
C GLN A 16 15.93 -16.18 -5.50
N PHE A 17 15.52 -14.99 -5.91
CA PHE A 17 16.30 -14.15 -6.81
C PHE A 17 17.02 -13.08 -6.00
N PHE A 18 18.05 -12.47 -6.58
CA PHE A 18 18.75 -11.36 -5.95
C PHE A 18 18.57 -10.13 -6.82
N ASP A 19 18.22 -9.01 -6.20
CA ASP A 19 18.22 -7.73 -6.91
C ASP A 19 19.66 -7.27 -7.22
N LYS A 20 19.78 -6.15 -7.93
CA LYS A 20 21.09 -5.55 -8.29
C LYS A 20 21.97 -5.18 -7.09
N ASN A 21 21.41 -5.14 -5.88
CA ASN A 21 22.10 -4.82 -4.64
C ASN A 21 22.36 -6.07 -3.78
N GLY A 22 22.04 -7.27 -4.29
CA GLY A 22 22.20 -8.53 -3.57
C GLY A 22 21.11 -8.78 -2.52
N ILE A 23 19.99 -8.06 -2.56
CA ILE A 23 18.86 -8.28 -1.65
C ILE A 23 18.07 -9.49 -2.15
N PRO A 24 17.87 -10.53 -1.30
CA PRO A 24 17.10 -11.69 -1.69
C PRO A 24 15.62 -11.32 -1.83
N MET A 25 15.05 -11.60 -3.00
CA MET A 25 13.62 -11.58 -3.26
C MET A 25 13.10 -13.02 -3.26
N PRO A 26 12.40 -13.46 -2.19
CA PRO A 26 11.74 -14.75 -2.19
C PRO A 26 10.57 -14.75 -3.19
N ILE A 27 10.51 -15.78 -4.04
CA ILE A 27 9.53 -15.91 -5.13
C ILE A 27 8.96 -17.32 -5.14
N TYR A 28 7.66 -17.43 -5.38
CA TYR A 28 6.96 -18.67 -5.70
C TYR A 28 6.73 -18.80 -7.20
N ARG A 29 6.59 -20.04 -7.69
CA ARG A 29 6.06 -20.30 -9.02
C ARG A 29 4.65 -20.90 -8.90
N TYR A 30 3.66 -20.22 -9.46
CA TYR A 30 2.27 -20.68 -9.48
C TYR A 30 1.69 -20.54 -10.88
N LYS A 31 1.11 -21.62 -11.43
CA LYS A 31 0.57 -21.67 -12.81
C LYS A 31 1.53 -21.11 -13.89
N GLY A 32 2.84 -21.29 -13.71
CA GLY A 32 3.86 -20.80 -14.65
C GLY A 32 4.32 -19.36 -14.44
N HIS A 33 3.73 -18.61 -13.51
CA HIS A 33 4.09 -17.22 -13.19
C HIS A 33 4.94 -17.12 -11.93
N TYR A 34 5.83 -16.13 -11.91
CA TYR A 34 6.62 -15.76 -10.72
C TYR A 34 5.81 -14.82 -9.84
N ILE A 35 5.63 -15.19 -8.58
CA ILE A 35 4.84 -14.43 -7.62
C ILE A 35 5.73 -14.09 -6.42
N PRO A 36 5.91 -12.80 -6.07
CA PRO A 36 6.63 -12.42 -4.88
C PRO A 36 6.06 -13.11 -3.63
N TYR A 37 6.95 -13.58 -2.77
CA TYR A 37 6.56 -14.09 -1.47
C TYR A 37 5.97 -12.96 -0.62
N SER A 38 4.80 -13.23 -0.07
CA SER A 38 4.20 -12.49 1.03
C SER A 38 3.43 -13.48 1.90
N GLU A 39 3.21 -13.16 3.16
CA GLU A 39 2.37 -13.97 4.05
C GLU A 39 0.92 -14.06 3.53
N PHE A 40 0.51 -13.10 2.71
CA PHE A 40 -0.80 -13.06 2.08
C PHE A 40 -0.87 -13.80 0.74
N THR A 41 0.25 -14.30 0.20
CA THR A 41 0.29 -14.88 -1.15
C THR A 41 -0.61 -16.12 -1.26
N VAL A 42 -0.65 -17.00 -0.26
CA VAL A 42 -1.54 -18.18 -0.25
C VAL A 42 -3.01 -17.74 -0.29
N LEU A 43 -3.38 -16.77 0.55
CA LEU A 43 -4.74 -16.23 0.63
C LEU A 43 -5.17 -15.55 -0.68
N ALA A 44 -4.26 -14.80 -1.31
CA ALA A 44 -4.50 -14.17 -2.60
C ALA A 44 -4.68 -15.22 -3.71
N LEU A 45 -3.81 -16.24 -3.74
CA LEU A 45 -3.82 -17.28 -4.76
C LEU A 45 -5.05 -18.20 -4.68
N SER A 46 -5.56 -18.47 -3.47
CA SER A 46 -6.77 -19.28 -3.30
C SER A 46 -8.01 -18.61 -3.89
N LYS A 47 -8.02 -17.28 -3.91
CA LYS A 47 -9.07 -16.45 -4.53
C LYS A 47 -8.86 -16.25 -6.04
N LEU A 48 -7.64 -16.42 -6.53
CA LEU A 48 -7.27 -16.30 -7.96
C LEU A 48 -7.58 -17.55 -8.80
N ASN A 49 -8.21 -18.58 -8.22
CA ASN A 49 -8.49 -19.83 -8.94
C ASN A 49 -9.34 -19.66 -10.22
N THR A 50 -10.11 -18.57 -10.32
CA THR A 50 -10.95 -18.23 -11.47
C THR A 50 -10.35 -17.17 -12.39
N VAL A 51 -9.21 -16.58 -12.03
CA VAL A 51 -8.60 -15.45 -12.75
C VAL A 51 -7.51 -15.95 -13.69
N LYS A 52 -7.62 -15.60 -14.98
CA LYS A 52 -6.59 -15.89 -15.98
C LYS A 52 -5.49 -14.83 -15.90
N ILE A 53 -4.34 -15.22 -15.37
CA ILE A 53 -3.13 -14.38 -15.33
C ILE A 53 -2.56 -14.27 -16.76
N ARG A 54 -2.29 -13.05 -17.22
CA ARG A 54 -1.70 -12.74 -18.53
C ARG A 54 -0.21 -12.39 -18.38
N PRO A 55 0.61 -12.57 -19.44
CA PRO A 55 2.05 -12.28 -19.39
C PRO A 55 2.41 -10.82 -19.08
N ASP A 56 1.51 -9.90 -19.40
CA ASP A 56 1.61 -8.45 -19.21
C ASP A 56 0.86 -7.95 -17.96
N ASP A 57 0.27 -8.85 -17.18
CA ASP A 57 -0.28 -8.49 -15.89
C ASP A 57 0.88 -8.05 -14.99
N ILE A 58 1.03 -6.73 -14.83
CA ILE A 58 1.64 -6.20 -13.62
C ILE A 58 0.80 -6.75 -12.47
N LEU A 59 1.45 -7.21 -11.40
CA LEU A 59 0.79 -7.48 -10.12
C LEU A 59 0.25 -6.15 -9.56
N MET A 60 -0.74 -5.57 -10.23
CA MET A 60 -1.56 -4.50 -9.72
C MET A 60 -2.51 -5.18 -8.76
N CYS A 61 -2.34 -4.80 -7.50
CA CYS A 61 -3.18 -5.06 -6.35
C CYS A 61 -4.65 -4.57 -6.52
N THR A 62 -5.24 -4.69 -7.71
CA THR A 62 -6.53 -4.11 -8.09
C THR A 62 -7.54 -5.15 -8.58
N TYR A 63 -7.18 -6.42 -8.62
CA TYR A 63 -8.16 -7.46 -8.95
C TYR A 63 -9.00 -7.79 -7.70
N PRO A 64 -10.35 -7.81 -7.81
CA PRO A 64 -11.21 -8.16 -6.68
C PRO A 64 -10.81 -9.50 -6.07
N GLY A 65 -10.51 -9.50 -4.76
CA GLY A 65 -10.13 -10.71 -4.02
C GLY A 65 -8.65 -11.09 -4.09
N THR A 66 -7.80 -10.34 -4.79
CA THR A 66 -6.38 -10.70 -4.98
C THR A 66 -5.43 -10.04 -4.00
N VAL A 67 -5.94 -9.10 -3.21
CA VAL A 67 -5.20 -8.45 -2.13
C VAL A 67 -5.91 -8.58 -0.79
N PRO A 68 -5.16 -8.58 0.32
CA PRO A 68 -5.73 -8.37 1.64
C PRO A 68 -6.64 -7.14 1.62
N TYR A 69 -7.78 -7.22 2.31
CA TYR A 69 -8.74 -6.13 2.48
C TYR A 69 -9.55 -5.70 1.23
N GLY A 70 -9.39 -6.37 0.09
CA GLY A 70 -10.32 -6.27 -1.05
C GLY A 70 -9.97 -5.19 -2.09
N ASP A 71 -10.97 -4.75 -2.84
CA ASP A 71 -10.78 -3.76 -3.92
C ASP A 71 -10.58 -2.35 -3.35
N TYR A 72 -9.49 -1.69 -3.76
CA TYR A 72 -9.13 -0.35 -3.29
C TYR A 72 -10.21 0.69 -3.60
N PHE A 73 -10.73 0.72 -4.84
CA PHE A 73 -11.68 1.72 -5.28
C PHE A 73 -12.98 1.62 -4.50
N LYS A 74 -13.50 0.40 -4.35
CA LYS A 74 -14.67 0.10 -3.53
C LYS A 74 -14.46 0.54 -2.07
N HIS A 75 -13.33 0.19 -1.47
CA HIS A 75 -13.03 0.58 -0.08
C HIS A 75 -13.01 2.11 0.09
N SER A 76 -12.28 2.82 -0.77
CA SER A 76 -12.19 4.28 -0.73
C SER A 76 -13.55 4.94 -0.94
N GLN A 77 -14.34 4.43 -1.87
CA GLN A 77 -15.70 4.88 -2.13
C GLN A 77 -16.63 4.71 -0.93
N GLU A 78 -16.62 3.54 -0.29
CA GLU A 78 -17.44 3.24 0.89
C GLU A 78 -17.05 4.13 2.07
N MET A 79 -15.74 4.29 2.32
CA MET A 79 -15.24 5.18 3.37
C MET A 79 -15.61 6.65 3.13
N TYR A 80 -15.52 7.11 1.89
CA TYR A 80 -15.89 8.48 1.56
C TYR A 80 -17.39 8.72 1.70
N ALA A 81 -18.23 7.79 1.20
CA ALA A 81 -19.67 7.87 1.39
C ALA A 81 -20.04 7.88 2.89
N PHE A 82 -19.43 6.99 3.67
CA PHE A 82 -19.60 6.95 5.12
C PHE A 82 -19.22 8.27 5.78
N SER A 83 -18.11 8.90 5.37
CA SER A 83 -17.67 10.18 5.94
C SER A 83 -18.66 11.34 5.72
N LYS A 84 -19.48 11.30 4.66
CA LYS A 84 -20.49 12.36 4.40
C LYS A 84 -21.57 12.41 5.48
N ASP A 85 -21.92 11.26 6.04
CA ASP A 85 -22.97 11.12 7.04
C ASP A 85 -22.43 11.08 8.48
N ASN A 86 -21.10 11.04 8.65
CA ASN A 86 -20.44 10.82 9.95
C ASN A 86 -19.43 11.94 10.26
N PRO A 87 -19.74 12.86 11.19
CA PRO A 87 -18.85 13.99 11.51
C PRO A 87 -17.57 13.57 12.24
N ASN A 88 -17.54 12.35 12.80
CA ASN A 88 -16.39 11.79 13.51
C ASN A 88 -15.44 11.03 12.58
N VAL A 89 -15.31 11.49 11.33
CA VAL A 89 -14.38 10.94 10.34
C VAL A 89 -13.60 12.09 9.71
N LEU A 90 -12.27 12.00 9.78
CA LEU A 90 -11.37 12.89 9.04
C LEU A 90 -10.80 12.14 7.84
N ILE A 91 -11.07 12.64 6.64
CA ILE A 91 -10.41 12.19 5.42
C ILE A 91 -9.26 13.15 5.12
N ILE A 92 -8.04 12.61 5.02
CA ILE A 92 -6.83 13.32 4.64
C ILE A 92 -5.98 12.39 3.79
N THR A 93 -5.37 12.93 2.72
CA THR A 93 -4.53 12.16 1.80
C THR A 93 -3.05 12.22 2.19
N PHE A 94 -2.27 11.25 1.72
CA PHE A 94 -0.83 11.25 1.93
C PHE A 94 -0.17 12.48 1.29
N GLU A 95 -0.65 12.87 0.11
CA GLU A 95 -0.13 13.98 -0.68
C GLU A 95 -0.41 15.33 -0.01
N GLU A 96 -1.59 15.52 0.59
CA GLU A 96 -1.89 16.70 1.41
C GLU A 96 -0.97 16.77 2.64
N MET A 97 -0.80 15.66 3.36
CA MET A 97 0.11 15.61 4.50
C MET A 97 1.55 15.88 4.10
N LYS A 98 1.97 15.41 2.93
CA LYS A 98 3.33 15.60 2.44
C LYS A 98 3.57 17.04 1.98
N LYS A 99 2.56 17.68 1.38
CA LYS A 99 2.63 19.05 0.86
C LYS A 99 2.73 20.09 1.98
N ASP A 100 1.94 19.92 3.04
CA ASP A 100 1.97 20.81 4.21
C ASP A 100 1.80 20.01 5.52
N PRO A 101 2.90 19.46 6.06
CA PRO A 101 2.87 18.64 7.27
C PRO A 101 2.37 19.40 8.50
N VAL A 102 2.64 20.71 8.61
CA VAL A 102 2.21 21.52 9.75
C VAL A 102 0.70 21.70 9.72
N ASN A 103 0.14 22.05 8.56
CA ASN A 103 -1.30 22.17 8.41
C ASN A 103 -2.02 20.82 8.60
N ALA A 104 -1.42 19.70 8.19
CA ALA A 104 -1.95 18.38 8.48
C ALA A 104 -2.03 18.09 9.99
N VAL A 105 -1.00 18.45 10.76
CA VAL A 105 -1.01 18.34 12.23
C VAL A 105 -2.12 19.20 12.82
N LEU A 106 -2.25 20.45 12.39
CA LEU A 106 -3.30 21.36 12.85
C LEU A 106 -4.71 20.86 12.51
N LEU A 107 -4.90 20.28 11.31
CA LEU A 107 -6.15 19.69 10.89
C LEU A 107 -6.54 18.50 11.77
N ILE A 108 -5.60 17.60 12.05
CA ILE A 108 -5.79 16.45 12.95
C ILE A 108 -6.07 16.94 14.38
N ALA A 109 -5.32 17.93 14.88
CA ALA A 109 -5.53 18.49 16.21
C ALA A 109 -6.93 19.09 16.36
N LYS A 110 -7.38 19.86 15.36
CA LYS A 110 -8.74 20.42 15.32
C LYS A 110 -9.80 19.33 15.33
N PHE A 111 -9.62 18.27 14.55
CA PHE A 111 -10.53 17.11 14.52
C PHE A 111 -10.61 16.39 15.87
N LEU A 112 -9.49 16.32 16.60
CA LEU A 112 -9.42 15.77 17.95
C LEU A 112 -9.82 16.76 19.06
N GLU A 113 -10.37 17.92 18.69
CA GLU A 113 -10.76 19.01 19.60
C GLU A 113 -9.61 19.48 20.51
N LYS A 114 -8.39 19.54 19.95
CA LYS A 114 -7.19 20.02 20.64
C LYS A 114 -6.72 21.36 20.07
N THR A 115 -6.41 22.28 20.97
CA THR A 115 -5.70 23.51 20.64
C THR A 115 -4.19 23.25 20.70
N VAL A 116 -3.52 23.40 19.57
CA VAL A 116 -2.07 23.20 19.43
C VAL A 116 -1.44 24.52 18.98
N PRO A 117 -0.48 25.08 19.73
CA PRO A 117 0.27 26.26 19.28
C PRO A 117 1.10 25.96 18.04
N ASP A 118 1.29 26.94 17.15
CA ASP A 118 2.03 26.79 15.89
C ASP A 118 3.41 26.14 16.07
N LYS A 119 4.18 26.59 17.08
CA LYS A 119 5.49 26.01 17.42
C LYS A 119 5.44 24.52 17.77
N LEU A 120 4.37 24.08 18.42
CA LEU A 120 4.19 22.67 18.75
C LEU A 120 3.80 21.89 17.48
N ALA A 121 2.97 22.44 16.61
CA ALA A 121 2.65 21.82 15.33
C ALA A 121 3.89 21.68 14.42
N GLU A 122 4.73 22.71 14.34
CA GLU A 122 6.02 22.69 13.65
C GLU A 122 6.94 21.61 14.23
N SER A 123 7.06 21.54 15.55
CA SER A 123 7.88 20.51 16.21
C SER A 123 7.37 19.09 15.95
N ILE A 124 6.05 18.87 15.97
CA ILE A 124 5.45 17.56 15.66
C ILE A 124 5.72 17.20 14.20
N ALA A 125 5.48 18.12 13.26
CA ALA A 125 5.72 17.91 11.84
C ALA A 125 7.18 17.55 11.55
N ASP A 126 8.13 18.24 12.20
CA ASP A 126 9.56 17.99 12.09
C ASP A 126 9.96 16.63 12.67
N MET A 127 9.49 16.25 13.87
CA MET A 127 9.71 14.92 14.46
C MET A 127 9.13 13.79 13.59
N CYS A 128 7.96 14.01 13.01
CA CYS A 128 7.28 13.07 12.12
C CYS A 128 7.78 13.14 10.66
N SER A 129 8.83 13.90 10.37
CA SER A 129 9.41 13.93 9.04
C SER A 129 9.97 12.57 8.64
N PHE A 130 9.94 12.27 7.34
CA PHE A 130 10.37 10.97 6.81
C PHE A 130 11.80 10.62 7.24
N ASP A 131 12.73 11.58 7.16
CA ASP A 131 14.14 11.35 7.48
C ASP A 131 14.35 11.05 8.96
N LYS A 132 13.65 11.77 9.86
CA LYS A 132 13.73 11.51 11.31
C LYS A 132 13.09 10.18 11.69
N MET A 133 11.89 9.89 11.17
CA MET A 133 11.25 8.61 11.41
C MET A 133 12.10 7.43 10.92
N LYS A 134 12.70 7.56 9.73
CA LYS A 134 13.59 6.55 9.16
C LYS A 134 14.87 6.37 9.98
N ALA A 135 15.39 7.44 10.59
CA ALA A 135 16.58 7.39 11.43
C ALA A 135 16.31 6.83 12.84
N GLU A 136 15.13 7.11 13.41
CA GLU A 136 14.79 6.76 14.81
C GLU A 136 14.12 5.39 14.98
N LYS A 137 13.35 4.90 13.99
CA LYS A 137 12.59 3.65 14.14
C LYS A 137 13.40 2.45 13.65
N GLU A 138 13.49 1.42 14.51
CA GLU A 138 14.00 0.11 14.09
C GLU A 138 13.24 -0.37 12.85
N LEU A 139 14.00 -0.94 11.92
CA LEU A 139 13.64 -1.31 10.55
C LEU A 139 12.43 -2.26 10.39
N VAL A 140 11.85 -2.73 11.50
CA VAL A 140 10.85 -3.78 11.53
C VAL A 140 9.59 -3.27 12.23
N CYS A 141 8.47 -3.20 11.51
CA CYS A 141 7.17 -3.14 12.16
C CYS A 141 7.05 -4.37 13.06
N SER A 142 6.81 -4.19 14.36
CA SER A 142 6.64 -5.29 15.33
C SER A 142 5.63 -6.35 14.84
N TYR A 143 4.65 -5.93 14.03
CA TYR A 143 3.69 -6.80 13.35
C TYR A 143 4.34 -7.87 12.44
N PHE A 144 5.44 -7.55 11.75
CA PHE A 144 6.16 -8.50 10.88
C PHE A 144 7.20 -9.35 11.63
N ARG A 145 7.59 -8.93 12.85
CA ARG A 145 8.63 -9.61 13.64
C ARG A 145 8.14 -10.92 14.24
N GLU A 146 6.85 -11.01 14.58
CA GLU A 146 6.25 -12.22 15.17
C GLU A 146 5.70 -13.19 14.11
N ALA A 147 5.26 -12.68 12.95
CA ALA A 147 4.66 -13.50 11.90
C ALA A 147 5.70 -14.21 11.01
N SER A 148 6.87 -13.60 10.80
CA SER A 148 7.89 -14.15 9.91
C SER A 148 9.06 -14.78 10.68
N LYS A 149 9.22 -16.12 10.58
CA LYS A 149 10.43 -16.84 11.05
C LYS A 149 11.69 -16.52 10.23
N LEU A 150 11.64 -15.49 9.38
CA LEU A 150 12.72 -15.07 8.50
C LEU A 150 13.59 -14.05 9.23
N LYS A 151 14.90 -14.05 8.97
CA LYS A 151 15.79 -13.00 9.48
C LYS A 151 15.26 -11.63 9.02
N PRO A 152 15.31 -10.59 9.86
CA PRO A 152 14.84 -9.26 9.50
C PRO A 152 15.71 -8.71 8.38
N VAL A 153 15.19 -8.69 7.16
CA VAL A 153 15.84 -8.08 6.00
C VAL A 153 14.85 -7.06 5.43
N GLY A 154 15.15 -5.78 5.58
CA GLY A 154 14.39 -4.70 4.95
C GLY A 154 14.06 -3.55 5.89
N THR A 155 13.56 -2.47 5.31
CA THR A 155 13.03 -1.28 5.98
C THR A 155 11.57 -1.11 5.57
N VAL A 156 10.71 -0.65 6.47
CA VAL A 156 9.37 -0.18 6.09
C VAL A 156 9.41 1.17 5.34
N TYR A 157 10.55 1.86 5.38
CA TYR A 157 10.76 3.18 4.78
C TYR A 157 11.43 3.07 3.41
N HIS A 158 10.66 3.21 2.34
CA HIS A 158 11.20 3.23 0.98
C HIS A 158 11.74 4.63 0.60
N SER A 159 10.91 5.49 0.01
CA SER A 159 11.30 6.81 -0.51
C SER A 159 10.57 7.98 0.16
N GLY A 160 9.35 7.76 0.70
CA GLY A 160 8.53 8.83 1.28
C GLY A 160 8.16 9.94 0.29
N ALA A 161 8.22 9.65 -1.01
CA ALA A 161 8.01 10.60 -2.11
C ALA A 161 6.69 10.30 -2.83
N VAL A 162 6.01 11.37 -3.23
CA VAL A 162 4.90 11.33 -4.19
C VAL A 162 5.48 11.03 -5.58
N ASP A 163 4.66 10.55 -6.52
CA ASP A 163 5.05 10.34 -7.93
C ASP A 163 6.07 9.25 -8.24
N THR A 164 6.41 8.39 -7.30
CA THR A 164 7.35 7.30 -7.56
C THR A 164 6.87 6.34 -8.65
N TRP A 165 5.55 6.24 -8.84
CA TRP A 165 4.91 5.43 -9.89
C TRP A 165 5.37 5.83 -11.30
N LYS A 166 5.75 7.09 -11.55
CA LYS A 166 6.26 7.58 -12.84
C LYS A 166 7.54 6.88 -13.30
N LYS A 167 8.27 6.25 -12.36
CA LYS A 167 9.48 5.46 -12.64
C LYS A 167 9.18 4.01 -13.03
N TRP A 168 7.97 3.53 -12.74
CA TRP A 168 7.61 2.11 -12.82
C TRP A 168 6.55 1.82 -13.88
N LEU A 169 5.59 2.74 -14.07
CA LEU A 169 4.53 2.57 -15.05
C LEU A 169 4.97 3.08 -16.42
N THR A 170 4.65 2.31 -17.45
CA THR A 170 4.66 2.81 -18.84
C THR A 170 3.53 3.82 -19.04
N VAL A 171 3.62 4.61 -20.11
CA VAL A 171 2.58 5.59 -20.48
C VAL A 171 1.21 4.91 -20.63
N GLU A 172 1.15 3.80 -21.38
CA GLU A 172 -0.11 3.06 -21.59
C GLU A 172 -0.71 2.52 -20.29
N GLN A 173 0.13 2.07 -19.34
CA GLN A 173 -0.34 1.59 -18.04
C GLN A 173 -0.85 2.74 -17.17
N ASN A 174 -0.20 3.90 -17.22
CA ASN A 174 -0.67 5.08 -16.52
C ASN A 174 -2.02 5.55 -17.07
N GLU A 175 -2.17 5.64 -18.39
CA GLU A 175 -3.42 6.05 -19.04
C GLU A 175 -4.59 5.12 -18.64
N LYS A 176 -4.34 3.80 -18.57
CA LYS A 176 -5.34 2.84 -18.08
C LYS A 176 -5.70 3.07 -16.62
N MET A 177 -4.73 3.39 -15.77
CA MET A 177 -4.96 3.68 -14.36
C MET A 177 -5.74 5.00 -14.18
N GLU A 178 -5.35 6.06 -14.86
CA GLU A 178 -6.06 7.35 -14.87
C GLU A 178 -7.51 7.18 -15.34
N ALA A 179 -7.74 6.46 -16.44
CA ALA A 179 -9.09 6.18 -16.92
C ALA A 179 -9.92 5.43 -15.87
N LYS A 180 -9.32 4.47 -15.17
CA LYS A 180 -10.00 3.75 -14.09
C LYS A 180 -10.30 4.66 -12.90
N ILE A 181 -9.32 5.41 -12.39
CA ILE A 181 -9.50 6.38 -11.29
C ILE A 181 -10.62 7.36 -11.64
N GLN A 182 -10.59 7.92 -12.85
CA GLN A 182 -11.62 8.82 -13.33
C GLN A 182 -12.99 8.13 -13.30
N SER A 183 -13.13 6.94 -13.87
CA SER A 183 -14.42 6.21 -13.88
C SER A 183 -14.96 5.89 -12.47
N GLU A 184 -14.09 5.64 -11.51
CA GLU A 184 -14.46 5.23 -10.15
C GLU A 184 -14.79 6.43 -9.24
N PHE A 185 -14.28 7.62 -9.54
CA PHE A 185 -14.36 8.78 -8.64
C PHE A 185 -15.01 10.04 -9.22
N SER A 186 -15.24 10.11 -10.54
CA SER A 186 -15.82 11.30 -11.23
C SER A 186 -17.11 11.81 -10.60
N ASP A 187 -18.00 10.90 -10.20
CA ASP A 187 -19.35 11.25 -9.77
C ASP A 187 -19.45 11.65 -8.29
N ARG A 188 -18.33 11.64 -7.55
CA ARG A 188 -18.35 11.68 -6.07
C ARG A 188 -17.59 12.84 -5.44
N GLU A 189 -17.08 13.78 -6.25
CA GLU A 189 -16.27 14.94 -5.79
C GLU A 189 -14.98 14.54 -5.02
N ILE A 190 -14.55 13.28 -5.14
CA ILE A 190 -13.30 12.81 -4.55
C ILE A 190 -12.16 13.31 -5.43
N LYS A 191 -11.39 14.27 -4.93
CA LYS A 191 -10.21 14.82 -5.60
C LYS A 191 -8.95 14.16 -5.05
N PHE A 192 -8.29 13.36 -5.86
CA PHE A 192 -6.94 12.91 -5.57
C PHE A 192 -5.94 13.96 -6.06
N ASN A 193 -5.06 14.39 -5.18
CA ASN A 193 -3.99 15.33 -5.48
C ASN A 193 -2.73 14.52 -5.83
N PHE A 194 -2.64 13.98 -7.06
CA PHE A 194 -1.43 13.33 -7.55
C PHE A 194 -0.37 14.35 -7.98
#